data_AF-A0A7C5HET1-F1
#
_entry.id   AF-A0A7C5HET1-F1
#
_cell.length_a   1.000
_cell.length_b   1.000
_cell.length_c   1.000
_cell.angle_alpha   90.00
_cell.angle_beta   90.00
_cell.angle_gamma   90.00
#
_symmetry.space_group_name_H-M   'P 1'
#
loop_
_entity.id
_entity.type
_entity.pdbx_description
1 polymer ?
#
loop_
_entity_poly.entity_id
_entity_poly.type
_entity_poly.pdbx_seq_one_letter_code
_entity_poly.pdbx_strand_id
1 'polypeptide(L)'
;KKVNKIFHYFVLFFIIFFLLCTFSYSLEKSSTENVISQGKLVEEKNIGEYIYRQYKGTSYGVTVFQIYRKEELVYQSKVGYAYWLGEKDGLFHPGDDITGDGIPNLVIMEDSGGSFFPESCQIFSLGEKFRLVQDLPSGYFQDLNQDDKLEYITYEIGFSHWHVCHANAPAPKLVYEYCGYNYLLAPALMYQPLPPQDEITQAILQLKKDIIACEKEKCLYPAHCWYYEGIYIPPSVWSYMLDLIFSGHPVEAYDYLEKVWPEGKKGESQFICDFNKILDENTIWPALKPMLSWIAKIKKENPYASLEKEINRGIIYISARPEKTKIYLNEAYLGEVPFVSDFILPGEYMLRLSSPGYDDYQQKIKVAPLHIQEIYISLKPEDGNSTIFVSSNPREAEVFLNDTYIGLTPLKLKKTPLGEYRLAFMKDGYYLAKKNFTVNSGEDGQIIVDLQAKPRGKYLLKEYPFSEKELVLLCLVIFSIVVLLSKDK
;
A
#
# COMPACT_ATOMS: atom_id res chain seq x y z
N LYS A 1 -52.95 -12.20 -14.80
CA LYS A 1 -52.50 -13.02 -13.63
C LYS A 1 -50.99 -13.31 -13.59
N LYS A 2 -50.28 -13.57 -14.71
CA LYS A 2 -48.80 -13.76 -14.71
C LYS A 2 -47.98 -12.46 -14.55
N VAL A 3 -48.45 -11.33 -15.09
CA VAL A 3 -47.78 -10.01 -14.99
C VAL A 3 -47.63 -9.53 -13.54
N ASN A 4 -48.61 -9.81 -12.66
CA ASN A 4 -48.54 -9.45 -11.24
C ASN A 4 -47.48 -10.23 -10.45
N LYS A 5 -47.09 -11.45 -10.89
CA LYS A 5 -46.05 -12.24 -10.21
C LYS A 5 -44.65 -11.72 -10.52
N ILE A 6 -44.39 -11.34 -11.76
CA ILE A 6 -43.08 -10.81 -12.18
C ILE A 6 -42.82 -9.45 -11.55
N PHE A 7 -43.83 -8.58 -11.50
CA PHE A 7 -43.75 -7.30 -10.78
C PHE A 7 -43.51 -7.51 -9.28
N HIS A 8 -44.14 -8.53 -8.67
CA HIS A 8 -43.86 -8.91 -7.27
C HIS A 8 -42.42 -9.36 -7.05
N TYR A 9 -41.85 -10.20 -7.93
CA TYR A 9 -40.45 -10.63 -7.80
C TYR A 9 -39.45 -9.50 -8.03
N PHE A 10 -39.76 -8.57 -8.93
CA PHE A 10 -38.93 -7.40 -9.19
C PHE A 10 -38.92 -6.42 -8.02
N VAL A 11 -40.09 -6.20 -7.40
CA VAL A 11 -40.21 -5.41 -6.15
C VAL A 11 -39.55 -6.12 -4.98
N LEU A 12 -39.69 -7.45 -4.87
CA LEU A 12 -39.04 -8.25 -3.82
C LEU A 12 -37.51 -8.20 -3.97
N PHE A 13 -36.98 -8.27 -5.19
CA PHE A 13 -35.56 -8.14 -5.47
C PHE A 13 -35.04 -6.74 -5.09
N PHE A 14 -35.76 -5.67 -5.43
CA PHE A 14 -35.38 -4.33 -5.01
C PHE A 14 -35.47 -4.13 -3.50
N ILE A 15 -36.46 -4.73 -2.82
CA ILE A 15 -36.56 -4.70 -1.36
C ILE A 15 -35.41 -5.47 -0.72
N ILE A 16 -35.04 -6.64 -1.26
CA ILE A 16 -33.90 -7.43 -0.79
C ILE A 16 -32.58 -6.70 -1.08
N PHE A 17 -32.44 -6.07 -2.25
CA PHE A 17 -31.27 -5.28 -2.61
C PHE A 17 -31.15 -4.02 -1.75
N PHE A 18 -32.26 -3.32 -1.48
CA PHE A 18 -32.28 -2.19 -0.56
C PHE A 18 -32.01 -2.65 0.87
N LEU A 19 -32.57 -3.79 1.30
CA LEU A 19 -32.27 -4.41 2.60
C LEU A 19 -30.81 -4.83 2.69
N LEU A 20 -30.20 -5.36 1.63
CA LEU A 20 -28.78 -5.74 1.60
C LEU A 20 -27.88 -4.50 1.53
N CYS A 21 -28.27 -3.46 0.79
CA CYS A 21 -27.58 -2.18 0.77
C CYS A 21 -27.70 -1.47 2.12
N THR A 22 -28.87 -1.48 2.77
CA THR A 22 -29.03 -0.95 4.12
C THR A 22 -28.41 -1.86 5.17
N PHE A 23 -28.34 -3.18 5.01
CA PHE A 23 -27.55 -4.08 5.88
C PHE A 23 -26.06 -3.84 5.71
N SER A 24 -25.61 -3.54 4.48
CA SER A 24 -24.22 -3.16 4.19
C SER A 24 -23.90 -1.74 4.68
N TYR A 25 -24.90 -0.86 4.75
CA TYR A 25 -24.78 0.50 5.32
C TYR A 25 -25.04 0.54 6.84
N SER A 26 -25.76 -0.46 7.39
CA SER A 26 -26.08 -0.67 8.81
C SER A 26 -25.28 -1.80 9.45
N LEU A 27 -24.25 -2.30 8.76
CA LEU A 27 -23.00 -2.61 9.44
C LEU A 27 -22.58 -1.28 10.06
N GLU A 28 -23.17 -0.97 11.23
CA GLU A 28 -22.63 -0.01 12.16
C GLU A 28 -21.12 -0.19 12.08
N LYS A 29 -20.39 0.87 11.73
CA LYS A 29 -18.99 0.95 12.11
C LYS A 29 -18.98 0.59 13.58
N SER A 30 -18.66 -0.65 13.90
CA SER A 30 -18.66 -1.12 15.27
C SER A 30 -17.64 -0.23 15.92
N SER A 31 -18.07 0.68 16.80
CA SER A 31 -17.14 1.55 17.47
C SER A 31 -16.25 0.65 18.34
N THR A 32 -15.01 1.05 18.55
CA THR A 32 -14.10 0.32 19.46
C THR A 32 -14.76 0.09 20.82
N GLU A 33 -15.55 1.06 21.30
CA GLU A 33 -16.36 0.96 22.52
C GLU A 33 -17.43 -0.14 22.45
N ASN A 34 -18.13 -0.29 21.32
CA ASN A 34 -19.11 -1.37 21.15
C ASN A 34 -18.43 -2.74 21.16
N VAL A 35 -17.28 -2.88 20.48
CA VAL A 35 -16.51 -4.13 20.46
C VAL A 35 -16.03 -4.50 21.87
N ILE A 36 -15.51 -3.55 22.65
CA ILE A 36 -15.00 -3.81 24.01
C ILE A 36 -16.15 -4.10 24.99
N SER A 37 -17.23 -3.31 24.94
CA SER A 37 -18.32 -3.41 25.94
C SER A 37 -19.32 -4.54 25.68
N GLN A 38 -19.57 -4.88 24.41
CA GLN A 38 -20.55 -5.89 24.01
C GLN A 38 -19.92 -7.13 23.39
N GLY A 39 -18.63 -7.06 23.01
CA GLY A 39 -17.89 -8.19 22.50
C GLY A 39 -17.46 -9.18 23.58
N LYS A 40 -16.87 -10.28 23.14
CA LYS A 40 -16.36 -11.35 24.01
C LYS A 40 -14.85 -11.20 24.16
N LEU A 41 -14.33 -11.21 25.40
CA LEU A 41 -12.91 -11.42 25.66
C LEU A 41 -12.54 -12.83 25.17
N VAL A 42 -11.70 -12.91 24.15
CA VAL A 42 -11.29 -14.17 23.51
C VAL A 42 -9.88 -14.61 23.88
N GLU A 43 -9.03 -13.67 24.27
CA GLU A 43 -7.65 -13.95 24.69
C GLU A 43 -7.22 -12.96 25.77
N GLU A 44 -6.54 -13.47 26.80
CA GLU A 44 -5.85 -12.68 27.81
C GLU A 44 -4.49 -13.34 28.08
N LYS A 45 -3.41 -12.55 28.05
CA LYS A 45 -2.05 -13.05 28.28
C LYS A 45 -1.27 -12.11 29.19
N ASN A 46 -0.69 -12.68 30.24
CA ASN A 46 0.18 -11.97 31.17
C ASN A 46 1.65 -12.11 30.73
N ILE A 47 2.35 -10.98 30.65
CA ILE A 47 3.74 -10.89 30.19
C ILE A 47 4.47 -9.93 31.13
N GLY A 48 5.07 -10.47 32.20
CA GLY A 48 5.67 -9.65 33.26
C GLY A 48 4.64 -8.72 33.92
N GLU A 49 4.89 -7.41 33.87
CA GLU A 49 3.95 -6.38 34.35
C GLU A 49 2.82 -6.03 33.36
N TYR A 50 2.84 -6.60 32.15
CA TYR A 50 1.91 -6.28 31.09
C TYR A 50 0.82 -7.34 30.94
N ILE A 51 -0.37 -6.89 30.55
CA ILE A 51 -1.52 -7.74 30.25
C ILE A 51 -2.04 -7.38 28.86
N TYR A 52 -2.00 -8.35 27.96
CA TYR A 52 -2.67 -8.28 26.66
C TYR A 52 -4.10 -8.82 26.81
N ARG A 53 -5.06 -8.12 26.20
CA ARG A 53 -6.47 -8.56 26.12
C ARG A 53 -6.99 -8.37 24.70
N GLN A 54 -7.66 -9.38 24.16
CA GLN A 54 -8.31 -9.31 22.86
C GLN A 54 -9.81 -9.56 22.98
N TYR A 55 -10.58 -8.67 22.36
CA TYR A 55 -12.03 -8.70 22.31
C TYR A 55 -12.49 -8.97 20.88
N LYS A 56 -13.43 -9.89 20.72
CA LYS A 56 -14.10 -10.17 19.45
C LYS A 56 -15.50 -9.58 19.48
N GLY A 57 -15.82 -8.72 18.51
CA GLY A 57 -17.12 -8.08 18.41
C GLY A 57 -18.24 -9.06 18.04
N THR A 58 -19.47 -8.59 18.14
CA THR A 58 -20.68 -9.35 17.80
C THR A 58 -20.88 -9.52 16.29
N SER A 59 -20.37 -8.57 15.49
CA SER A 59 -20.28 -8.68 14.03
C SER A 59 -19.18 -9.66 13.60
N TYR A 60 -19.38 -10.34 12.48
CA TYR A 60 -18.43 -11.35 11.99
C TYR A 60 -17.07 -10.72 11.66
N GLY A 61 -16.01 -11.25 12.28
CA GLY A 61 -14.63 -10.91 11.94
C GLY A 61 -14.24 -9.48 12.28
N VAL A 62 -14.66 -8.94 13.43
CA VAL A 62 -14.08 -7.69 13.96
C VAL A 62 -13.49 -7.92 15.35
N THR A 63 -12.29 -7.39 15.59
CA THR A 63 -11.56 -7.53 16.85
C THR A 63 -10.90 -6.22 17.27
N VAL A 64 -10.68 -6.11 18.58
CA VAL A 64 -9.92 -5.03 19.21
C VAL A 64 -9.02 -5.67 20.25
N PHE A 65 -7.80 -5.17 20.41
CA PHE A 65 -6.96 -5.53 21.53
C PHE A 65 -6.55 -4.33 22.36
N GLN A 66 -6.23 -4.61 23.62
CA GLN A 66 -5.75 -3.67 24.60
C GLN A 66 -4.49 -4.21 25.25
N ILE A 67 -3.55 -3.32 25.55
CA ILE A 67 -2.36 -3.62 26.33
C ILE A 67 -2.43 -2.77 27.59
N TYR A 68 -2.36 -3.43 28.73
CA TYR A 68 -2.29 -2.82 30.04
C TYR A 68 -0.90 -3.01 30.61
N ARG A 69 -0.44 -2.04 31.40
CA ARG A 69 0.65 -2.23 32.34
C ARG A 69 0.08 -2.12 33.75
N LYS A 70 0.12 -3.20 34.51
CA LYS A 70 -0.64 -3.34 35.77
C LYS A 70 -2.13 -3.07 35.49
N GLU A 71 -2.68 -1.97 36.01
CA GLU A 71 -4.08 -1.58 35.82
C GLU A 71 -4.26 -0.42 34.82
N GLU A 72 -3.18 0.14 34.29
CA GLU A 72 -3.23 1.29 33.37
C GLU A 72 -3.25 0.82 31.91
N LEU A 73 -4.22 1.31 31.13
CA LEU A 73 -4.30 1.08 29.70
C LEU A 73 -3.20 1.88 28.99
N VAL A 74 -2.24 1.20 28.36
CA VAL A 74 -1.13 1.84 27.64
C VAL A 74 -1.31 1.84 26.13
N TYR A 75 -2.15 0.95 25.59
CA TYR A 75 -2.50 0.92 24.17
C TYR A 75 -3.87 0.30 23.93
N GLN A 76 -4.58 0.82 22.94
CA GLN A 76 -5.81 0.26 22.41
C GLN A 76 -5.77 0.31 20.88
N SER A 77 -6.02 -0.83 20.24
CA SER A 77 -6.06 -0.91 18.79
C SER A 77 -7.31 -0.21 18.22
N LYS A 78 -7.27 0.07 16.92
CA LYS A 78 -8.49 0.31 16.15
C LYS A 78 -9.27 -1.01 16.02
N VAL A 79 -10.47 -0.93 15.46
CA VAL A 79 -11.22 -2.13 15.06
C VAL A 79 -10.55 -2.69 13.81
N GLY A 80 -9.98 -3.89 13.92
CA GLY A 80 -9.39 -4.66 12.82
C GLY A 80 -10.20 -5.91 12.54
N TYR A 81 -9.89 -6.63 11.47
CA TYR A 81 -10.64 -7.85 11.11
C TYR A 81 -10.30 -8.99 12.08
N ALA A 82 -9.02 -9.31 12.20
CA ALA A 82 -8.50 -10.20 13.24
C ALA A 82 -7.13 -9.74 13.69
N TYR A 83 -6.81 -9.95 14.97
CA TYR A 83 -5.46 -9.84 15.50
C TYR A 83 -5.04 -11.20 16.06
N TRP A 84 -3.75 -11.50 16.07
CA TRP A 84 -3.20 -12.61 16.86
C TRP A 84 -1.79 -12.30 17.32
N LEU A 85 -1.37 -13.01 18.36
CA LEU A 85 -0.06 -12.86 18.97
C LEU A 85 0.99 -13.73 18.25
N GLY A 86 2.08 -13.10 17.84
CA GLY A 86 3.26 -13.77 17.29
C GLY A 86 3.06 -14.51 15.97
N GLU A 87 4.05 -15.31 15.61
CA GLU A 87 4.08 -16.07 14.37
C GLU A 87 3.58 -17.51 14.57
N LYS A 88 2.87 -18.07 13.58
CA LYS A 88 2.18 -19.37 13.71
C LYS A 88 3.11 -20.55 13.99
N ASP A 89 4.38 -20.45 13.61
CA ASP A 89 5.33 -21.55 13.65
C ASP A 89 6.11 -21.65 14.98
N GLY A 90 5.83 -20.77 15.94
CA GLY A 90 6.43 -20.82 17.28
C GLY A 90 7.89 -20.37 17.34
N LEU A 91 8.37 -19.64 16.32
CA LEU A 91 9.71 -19.04 16.27
C LEU A 91 10.02 -18.19 17.51
N PHE A 92 9.02 -17.48 18.01
CA PHE A 92 9.08 -16.73 19.25
C PHE A 92 7.71 -16.76 19.94
N HIS A 93 7.72 -16.44 21.22
CA HIS A 93 6.54 -16.32 22.06
C HIS A 93 6.34 -14.88 22.53
N PRO A 94 5.09 -14.46 22.79
CA PRO A 94 4.82 -13.17 23.41
C PRO A 94 5.59 -12.98 24.73
N GLY A 95 6.45 -11.97 24.78
CA GLY A 95 7.36 -11.71 25.90
C GLY A 95 8.82 -12.10 25.65
N ASP A 96 9.13 -12.76 24.53
CA ASP A 96 10.52 -13.00 24.14
C ASP A 96 11.18 -11.68 23.68
N ASP A 97 12.50 -11.61 23.83
CA ASP A 97 13.31 -10.51 23.30
C ASP A 97 13.75 -10.87 21.88
N ILE A 98 12.95 -10.45 20.90
CA ILE A 98 13.25 -10.67 19.47
C ILE A 98 14.28 -9.68 18.93
N THR A 99 14.59 -8.64 19.70
CA THR A 99 15.46 -7.53 19.32
C THR A 99 16.90 -7.67 19.84
N GLY A 100 17.14 -8.58 20.78
CA GLY A 100 18.42 -8.78 21.45
C GLY A 100 18.87 -7.62 22.34
N ASP A 101 17.98 -6.70 22.72
CA ASP A 101 18.29 -5.55 23.57
C ASP A 101 18.03 -5.79 25.07
N GLY A 102 17.63 -7.01 25.41
CA GLY A 102 17.30 -7.47 26.76
C GLY A 102 15.89 -7.08 27.19
N ILE A 103 15.06 -6.50 26.31
CA ILE A 103 13.71 -6.03 26.64
C ILE A 103 12.67 -6.94 25.98
N PRO A 104 11.73 -7.53 26.75
CA PRO A 104 10.61 -8.30 26.21
C PRO A 104 9.82 -7.54 25.15
N ASN A 105 9.44 -8.24 24.08
CA ASN A 105 8.60 -7.68 23.03
C ASN A 105 7.22 -8.34 22.98
N LEU A 106 6.24 -7.58 22.48
CA LEU A 106 4.95 -8.11 22.06
C LEU A 106 4.78 -7.84 20.57
N VAL A 107 4.69 -8.92 19.78
CA VAL A 107 4.40 -8.83 18.35
C VAL A 107 2.94 -9.18 18.13
N ILE A 108 2.24 -8.31 17.42
CA ILE A 108 0.83 -8.48 17.08
C ILE A 108 0.69 -8.39 15.57
N MET A 109 0.12 -9.43 14.99
CA MET A 109 -0.19 -9.51 13.56
C MET A 109 -1.67 -9.18 13.34
N GLU A 110 -1.97 -8.45 12.27
CA GLU A 110 -3.34 -8.10 11.86
C GLU A 110 -3.75 -8.83 10.58
N ASP A 111 -4.94 -9.43 10.53
CA ASP A 111 -5.61 -9.85 9.30
C ASP A 111 -6.45 -8.68 8.79
N SER A 112 -6.52 -8.49 7.48
CA SER A 112 -7.48 -7.59 6.87
C SER A 112 -8.75 -8.24 6.36
N GLY A 113 -8.81 -9.57 6.38
CA GLY A 113 -9.89 -10.34 5.77
C GLY A 113 -9.71 -10.55 4.26
N GLY A 114 -8.52 -10.33 3.70
CA GLY A 114 -8.13 -10.61 2.32
C GLY A 114 -7.23 -11.86 2.18
N SER A 115 -7.22 -12.51 1.00
CA SER A 115 -6.68 -13.87 0.87
C SER A 115 -5.16 -14.01 0.72
N PHE A 116 -4.33 -13.00 0.98
CA PHE A 116 -2.90 -13.17 0.70
C PHE A 116 -1.92 -12.90 1.83
N PHE A 117 -2.15 -12.02 2.80
CA PHE A 117 -1.23 -11.87 3.95
C PHE A 117 -1.88 -11.17 5.17
N PRO A 118 -1.36 -11.33 6.40
CA PRO A 118 -1.61 -10.35 7.47
C PRO A 118 -1.29 -8.94 6.97
N GLU A 119 -2.15 -7.95 7.20
CA GLU A 119 -2.00 -6.59 6.65
C GLU A 119 -1.12 -5.64 7.47
N SER A 120 -0.68 -6.01 8.67
CA SER A 120 0.35 -5.26 9.40
C SER A 120 0.98 -6.10 10.52
N CYS A 121 2.21 -5.75 10.90
CA CYS A 121 2.95 -6.32 12.03
C CYS A 121 3.32 -5.19 13.00
N GLN A 122 2.70 -5.19 14.18
CA GLN A 122 2.96 -4.22 15.22
C GLN A 122 3.88 -4.81 16.28
N ILE A 123 5.04 -4.18 16.49
CA ILE A 123 6.04 -4.60 17.47
C ILE A 123 6.04 -3.61 18.63
N PHE A 124 5.80 -4.09 19.84
CA PHE A 124 5.85 -3.29 21.06
C PHE A 124 7.01 -3.72 21.95
N SER A 125 7.71 -2.75 22.54
CA SER A 125 8.68 -2.97 23.61
C SER A 125 7.96 -2.87 24.96
N LEU A 126 8.11 -3.91 25.78
CA LEU A 126 7.48 -4.06 27.09
C LEU A 126 8.47 -3.78 28.25
N GLY A 127 9.41 -2.86 28.03
CA GLY A 127 10.36 -2.43 29.06
C GLY A 127 9.75 -1.49 30.10
N GLU A 128 10.59 -0.79 30.86
CA GLU A 128 10.10 0.22 31.82
C GLU A 128 9.27 1.34 31.16
N LYS A 129 9.47 1.58 29.87
CA LYS A 129 8.67 2.49 29.06
C LYS A 129 8.02 1.69 27.95
N PHE A 130 6.69 1.58 28.01
CA PHE A 130 5.92 1.01 26.91
C PHE A 130 6.10 1.85 25.64
N ARG A 131 6.41 1.21 24.52
CA ARG A 131 6.58 1.89 23.23
C ARG A 131 6.23 0.98 22.07
N LEU A 132 5.51 1.50 21.08
CA LEU A 132 5.45 0.90 19.74
C LEU A 132 6.84 1.08 19.09
N VAL A 133 7.55 -0.02 18.89
CA VAL A 133 8.85 -0.06 18.20
C VAL A 133 8.64 0.31 16.74
N GLN A 134 7.73 -0.42 16.06
CA GLN A 134 7.40 -0.19 14.66
C GLN A 134 6.07 -0.82 14.28
N ASP A 135 5.44 -0.25 13.26
CA ASP A 135 4.37 -0.86 12.48
C ASP A 135 4.95 -1.19 11.10
N LEU A 136 5.06 -2.47 10.79
CA LEU A 136 5.70 -3.01 9.59
C LEU A 136 4.65 -3.58 8.64
N PRO A 137 4.90 -3.53 7.31
CA PRO A 137 4.01 -4.16 6.35
C PRO A 137 4.00 -5.67 6.54
N SER A 138 3.05 -6.36 5.90
CA SER A 138 2.99 -7.83 5.81
C SER A 138 4.37 -8.49 5.68
N GLY A 139 4.67 -9.44 6.54
CA GLY A 139 5.95 -10.14 6.53
C GLY A 139 6.03 -11.21 7.62
N TYR A 140 7.25 -11.66 7.89
CA TYR A 140 7.55 -12.69 8.88
C TYR A 140 8.95 -12.48 9.46
N PHE A 141 9.19 -13.06 10.63
CA PHE A 141 10.49 -12.98 11.26
C PHE A 141 11.36 -14.17 10.89
N GLN A 142 12.67 -13.96 10.83
CA GLN A 142 13.65 -15.02 10.66
C GLN A 142 14.98 -14.55 11.24
N ASP A 143 15.68 -15.41 11.96
CA ASP A 143 17.11 -15.21 12.26
C ASP A 143 17.92 -15.56 11.01
N LEU A 144 18.27 -14.55 10.20
CA LEU A 144 18.96 -14.74 8.92
C LEU A 144 20.47 -14.90 9.10
N ASN A 145 21.04 -14.20 10.08
CA ASN A 145 22.47 -14.12 10.30
C ASN A 145 22.97 -15.04 11.45
N GLN A 146 22.06 -15.75 12.13
CA GLN A 146 22.31 -16.67 13.25
C GLN A 146 22.92 -15.95 14.47
N ASP A 147 22.43 -14.75 14.77
CA ASP A 147 22.87 -13.94 15.91
C ASP A 147 21.86 -13.88 17.07
N ASP A 148 20.82 -14.72 17.01
CA ASP A 148 19.68 -14.79 17.94
C ASP A 148 18.80 -13.52 17.98
N LYS A 149 19.01 -12.55 17.07
CA LYS A 149 18.06 -11.46 16.82
C LYS A 149 17.27 -11.80 15.57
N LEU A 150 15.99 -11.42 15.59
CA LEU A 150 15.13 -11.72 14.46
C LEU A 150 15.14 -10.56 13.47
N GLU A 151 15.52 -10.83 12.23
CA GLU A 151 15.25 -9.95 11.11
C GLU A 151 13.79 -10.06 10.68
N TYR A 152 13.28 -8.99 10.09
CA TYR A 152 11.94 -8.96 9.50
C TYR A 152 12.02 -8.99 7.98
N ILE A 153 11.41 -10.01 7.38
CA ILE A 153 11.33 -10.19 5.94
C ILE A 153 9.95 -9.76 5.46
N THR A 154 9.92 -8.84 4.51
CA THR A 154 8.72 -8.42 3.78
C THR A 154 9.02 -8.42 2.28
N TYR A 155 8.12 -7.88 1.47
CA TYR A 155 8.19 -7.94 0.02
C TYR A 155 7.89 -6.58 -0.59
N GLU A 156 8.66 -6.22 -1.61
CA GLU A 156 8.42 -5.02 -2.41
C GLU A 156 7.22 -5.25 -3.33
N ILE A 157 6.15 -4.49 -3.13
CA ILE A 157 4.90 -4.66 -3.85
C ILE A 157 4.67 -3.63 -4.96
N GLY A 158 5.65 -2.76 -5.27
CA GLY A 158 5.52 -1.67 -6.24
C GLY A 158 5.16 -2.10 -7.67
N PHE A 159 5.42 -3.37 -8.03
CA PHE A 159 5.02 -3.99 -9.29
C PHE A 159 3.60 -4.60 -9.28
N SER A 160 2.88 -4.50 -8.17
CA SER A 160 1.48 -4.90 -8.08
C SER A 160 0.64 -4.20 -9.15
N HIS A 161 -0.20 -4.96 -9.85
CA HIS A 161 -1.05 -4.44 -10.94
C HIS A 161 -0.30 -3.95 -12.19
N TRP A 162 1.03 -4.07 -12.25
CA TRP A 162 1.80 -3.79 -13.46
C TRP A 162 1.76 -5.00 -14.41
N HIS A 163 0.85 -4.97 -15.38
CA HIS A 163 0.59 -6.05 -16.34
C HIS A 163 0.16 -7.39 -15.76
N VAL A 164 -0.01 -7.54 -14.45
CA VAL A 164 -0.51 -8.74 -13.75
C VAL A 164 -1.38 -8.34 -12.57
N CYS A 165 -2.32 -9.19 -12.13
CA CYS A 165 -3.03 -8.95 -10.88
C CYS A 165 -2.08 -9.03 -9.68
N HIS A 166 -2.45 -8.45 -8.54
CA HIS A 166 -1.62 -8.45 -7.32
C HIS A 166 -1.08 -9.83 -6.93
N ALA A 167 -1.92 -10.87 -6.95
CA ALA A 167 -1.52 -12.22 -6.57
C ALA A 167 -0.46 -12.86 -7.49
N ASN A 168 -0.32 -12.35 -8.73
CA ASN A 168 0.65 -12.82 -9.72
C ASN A 168 1.79 -11.82 -9.94
N ALA A 169 1.81 -10.71 -9.20
CA ALA A 169 2.86 -9.72 -9.28
C ALA A 169 4.13 -10.22 -8.60
N PRO A 170 5.29 -10.20 -9.27
CA PRO A 170 6.55 -10.45 -8.61
C PRO A 170 6.77 -9.45 -7.48
N ALA A 171 7.26 -9.94 -6.34
CA ALA A 171 7.50 -9.14 -5.16
C ALA A 171 8.84 -9.56 -4.55
N PRO A 172 9.97 -8.90 -4.91
CA PRO A 172 11.28 -9.26 -4.39
C PRO A 172 11.36 -8.98 -2.89
N LYS A 173 12.19 -9.74 -2.17
CA LYS A 173 12.30 -9.66 -0.71
C LYS A 173 12.96 -8.36 -0.27
N LEU A 174 12.46 -7.81 0.83
CA LEU A 174 13.11 -6.76 1.62
C LEU A 174 13.42 -7.33 3.01
N VAL A 175 14.59 -6.99 3.53
CA VAL A 175 15.05 -7.46 4.86
C VAL A 175 15.29 -6.26 5.75
N TYR A 176 14.71 -6.30 6.94
CA TYR A 176 14.90 -5.27 7.96
C TYR A 176 15.59 -5.86 9.19
N GLU A 177 16.54 -5.11 9.75
CA GLU A 177 17.31 -5.48 10.94
C GLU A 177 17.07 -4.44 12.05
N TYR A 178 16.94 -4.91 13.30
CA TYR A 178 16.75 -4.01 14.44
C TYR A 178 18.03 -3.23 14.79
N CYS A 179 17.98 -1.91 14.64
CA CYS A 179 19.13 -1.01 14.88
C CYS A 179 19.07 -0.26 16.22
N GLY A 180 18.58 -0.94 17.27
CA GLY A 180 18.54 -0.45 18.66
C GLY A 180 17.41 0.55 18.96
N TYR A 181 16.61 0.93 17.98
CA TYR A 181 15.39 1.73 18.21
C TYR A 181 14.26 1.33 17.26
N ASN A 182 14.58 0.97 16.04
CA ASN A 182 13.60 0.55 15.04
C ASN A 182 14.30 -0.39 14.05
N TYR A 183 13.49 -1.13 13.30
CA TYR A 183 13.92 -1.96 12.20
C TYR A 183 14.22 -1.07 10.99
N LEU A 184 15.42 -1.21 10.44
CA LEU A 184 15.90 -0.47 9.28
C LEU A 184 16.14 -1.44 8.13
N LEU A 185 15.87 -0.99 6.90
CA LEU A 185 16.15 -1.78 5.71
C LEU A 185 17.66 -2.06 5.64
N ALA A 186 18.00 -3.35 5.46
CA ALA A 186 19.35 -3.90 5.61
C ALA A 186 19.85 -4.51 4.29
N PRO A 187 20.33 -3.70 3.32
CA PRO A 187 20.82 -4.18 2.02
C PRO A 187 21.93 -5.23 2.10
N ALA A 188 22.74 -5.20 3.17
CA ALA A 188 23.78 -6.20 3.39
C ALA A 188 23.23 -7.62 3.57
N LEU A 189 22.07 -7.76 4.22
CA LEU A 189 21.36 -9.04 4.40
C LEU A 189 20.51 -9.43 3.19
N MET A 190 20.21 -8.47 2.31
CA MET A 190 19.55 -8.72 1.02
C MET A 190 20.52 -9.21 -0.06
N TYR A 191 21.79 -8.79 0.02
CA TYR A 191 22.79 -9.13 -0.98
C TYR A 191 23.05 -10.64 -1.02
N GLN A 192 22.99 -11.21 -2.22
CA GLN A 192 23.36 -12.61 -2.47
C GLN A 192 24.42 -12.67 -3.57
N PRO A 193 25.32 -13.66 -3.61
CA PRO A 193 26.18 -13.85 -4.77
C PRO A 193 25.33 -14.16 -6.02
N LEU A 194 25.88 -13.89 -7.21
CA LEU A 194 25.23 -14.32 -8.45
C LEU A 194 24.97 -15.83 -8.42
N PRO A 195 23.82 -16.30 -8.94
CA PRO A 195 23.60 -17.71 -9.14
C PRO A 195 24.68 -18.34 -10.03
N PRO A 196 24.98 -19.64 -9.86
CA PRO A 196 25.86 -20.37 -10.77
C PRO A 196 25.47 -20.18 -12.25
N GLN A 197 26.48 -20.10 -13.13
CA GLN A 197 26.26 -19.77 -14.54
C GLN A 197 25.38 -20.79 -15.28
N ASP A 198 25.43 -22.06 -14.88
CA ASP A 198 24.57 -23.12 -15.40
C ASP A 198 23.11 -22.92 -14.98
N GLU A 199 22.84 -22.51 -13.73
CA GLU A 199 21.49 -22.15 -13.26
C GLU A 199 20.93 -20.96 -14.06
N ILE A 200 21.73 -19.91 -14.26
CA ILE A 200 21.35 -18.76 -15.11
C ILE A 200 21.02 -19.23 -16.53
N THR A 201 21.83 -20.13 -17.08
CA THR A 201 21.62 -20.66 -18.44
C THR A 201 20.32 -21.46 -18.52
N GLN A 202 20.01 -22.28 -17.52
CA GLN A 202 18.75 -23.02 -17.46
C GLN A 202 17.54 -22.10 -17.30
N ALA A 203 17.65 -21.06 -16.46
CA ALA A 203 16.60 -20.05 -16.31
C ALA A 203 16.29 -19.35 -17.64
N ILE A 204 17.32 -18.91 -18.37
CA ILE A 204 17.18 -18.31 -19.72
C ILE A 204 16.47 -19.27 -20.68
N LEU A 205 16.89 -20.54 -20.72
CA LEU A 205 16.28 -21.55 -21.59
C LEU A 205 14.82 -21.81 -21.25
N GLN A 206 14.47 -21.85 -19.97
CA GLN A 206 13.08 -22.02 -19.52
C GLN A 206 12.23 -20.80 -19.89
N LEU A 207 12.72 -19.60 -19.64
CA LEU A 207 11.97 -18.36 -19.87
C LEU A 207 11.75 -18.09 -21.36
N LYS A 208 12.68 -18.50 -22.23
CA LYS A 208 12.44 -18.53 -23.68
C LYS A 208 11.26 -19.44 -24.06
N LYS A 209 11.09 -20.60 -23.42
CA LYS A 209 9.93 -21.47 -23.65
C LYS A 209 8.66 -20.81 -23.13
N ASP A 210 8.72 -20.16 -21.97
CA ASP A 210 7.57 -19.48 -21.37
C ASP A 210 7.09 -18.33 -22.26
N ILE A 211 8.00 -17.55 -22.87
CA ILE A 211 7.64 -16.50 -23.84
C ILE A 211 6.93 -17.10 -25.06
N ILE A 212 7.44 -18.19 -25.62
CA ILE A 212 6.82 -18.86 -26.78
C ILE A 212 5.41 -19.35 -26.42
N ALA A 213 5.24 -19.94 -25.23
CA ALA A 213 3.94 -20.38 -24.74
C ALA A 213 2.98 -19.20 -24.55
N CYS A 214 3.47 -18.12 -23.93
CA CYS A 214 2.75 -16.88 -23.69
C CYS A 214 2.25 -16.23 -25.00
N GLU A 215 3.11 -16.16 -26.03
CA GLU A 215 2.75 -15.66 -27.38
C GLU A 215 1.69 -16.55 -28.04
N LYS A 216 1.81 -17.88 -27.94
CA LYS A 216 0.85 -18.84 -28.50
C LYS A 216 -0.53 -18.72 -27.86
N GLU A 217 -0.56 -18.51 -26.55
CA GLU A 217 -1.79 -18.40 -25.76
C GLU A 217 -2.35 -16.97 -25.75
N LYS A 218 -1.62 -16.00 -26.31
CA LYS A 218 -1.95 -14.56 -26.28
C LYS A 218 -2.30 -14.07 -24.87
N CYS A 219 -1.63 -14.62 -23.86
CA CYS A 219 -1.86 -14.33 -22.45
C CYS A 219 -3.33 -14.52 -22.01
N LEU A 220 -3.99 -15.58 -22.49
CA LEU A 220 -5.28 -15.99 -21.96
C LEU A 220 -5.16 -16.28 -20.45
N TYR A 221 -6.17 -15.84 -19.70
CA TYR A 221 -6.33 -15.92 -18.24
C TYR A 221 -5.70 -17.19 -17.61
N PRO A 222 -5.00 -17.09 -16.45
CA PRO A 222 -5.02 -15.97 -15.49
C PRO A 222 -3.79 -15.04 -15.46
N ALA A 223 -2.77 -15.26 -16.28
CA ALA A 223 -1.51 -14.50 -16.18
C ALA A 223 -1.39 -13.45 -17.30
N HIS A 224 -1.84 -12.23 -17.01
CA HIS A 224 -1.59 -11.07 -17.86
C HIS A 224 -0.06 -10.85 -18.03
N CYS A 225 0.33 -10.28 -19.15
CA CYS A 225 1.72 -10.16 -19.60
C CYS A 225 1.96 -8.74 -20.09
N TRP A 226 3.22 -8.32 -20.17
CA TRP A 226 3.55 -7.08 -20.86
C TRP A 226 3.37 -7.29 -22.37
N TYR A 227 2.71 -6.34 -23.05
CA TYR A 227 2.38 -6.43 -24.47
C TYR A 227 2.73 -5.16 -25.23
N TYR A 228 3.41 -5.33 -26.37
CA TYR A 228 3.70 -4.25 -27.30
C TYR A 228 3.87 -4.80 -28.72
N GLU A 229 3.14 -4.26 -29.69
CA GLU A 229 3.27 -4.59 -31.12
C GLU A 229 3.31 -6.10 -31.45
N GLY A 230 2.48 -6.91 -30.79
CA GLY A 230 2.43 -8.36 -31.04
C GLY A 230 3.45 -9.18 -30.26
N ILE A 231 4.20 -8.56 -29.34
CA ILE A 231 5.16 -9.22 -28.46
C ILE A 231 4.50 -9.37 -27.09
N TYR A 232 4.67 -10.54 -26.49
CA TYR A 232 4.11 -10.91 -25.21
C TYR A 232 5.24 -11.35 -24.29
N ILE A 233 5.46 -10.62 -23.20
CA ILE A 233 6.51 -10.89 -22.21
C ILE A 233 5.83 -11.30 -20.90
N PRO A 234 6.01 -12.55 -20.42
CA PRO A 234 5.37 -13.03 -19.20
C PRO A 234 6.04 -12.47 -17.93
N PRO A 235 5.33 -12.45 -16.78
CA PRO A 235 5.84 -11.96 -15.49
C PRO A 235 7.10 -12.63 -14.98
N SER A 236 7.33 -13.89 -15.37
CA SER A 236 8.52 -14.62 -15.00
C SER A 236 9.82 -13.96 -15.51
N VAL A 237 9.75 -13.18 -16.60
CA VAL A 237 10.91 -12.42 -17.11
C VAL A 237 11.33 -11.32 -16.15
N TRP A 238 10.42 -10.42 -15.75
CA TRP A 238 10.78 -9.35 -14.81
C TRP A 238 10.86 -9.84 -13.37
N SER A 239 10.24 -10.95 -13.01
CA SER A 239 10.47 -11.59 -11.72
C SER A 239 11.95 -11.91 -11.53
N TYR A 240 12.57 -12.57 -12.51
CA TYR A 240 13.99 -12.90 -12.44
C TYR A 240 14.89 -11.66 -12.46
N MET A 241 14.51 -10.63 -13.24
CA MET A 241 15.22 -9.34 -13.20
C MET A 241 15.16 -8.71 -11.81
N LEU A 242 13.99 -8.69 -11.18
CA LEU A 242 13.79 -8.11 -9.85
C LEU A 242 14.57 -8.88 -8.78
N ASP A 243 14.62 -10.21 -8.85
CA ASP A 243 15.45 -11.02 -7.96
C ASP A 243 16.93 -10.63 -8.07
N LEU A 244 17.45 -10.47 -9.29
CA LEU A 244 18.83 -10.02 -9.52
C LEU A 244 19.05 -8.58 -9.04
N ILE A 245 18.14 -7.65 -9.35
CA ILE A 245 18.23 -6.24 -8.96
C ILE A 245 18.29 -6.11 -7.43
N PHE A 246 17.33 -6.70 -6.72
CA PHE A 246 17.18 -6.57 -5.27
C PHE A 246 18.20 -7.41 -4.48
N SER A 247 18.87 -8.38 -5.13
CA SER A 247 20.03 -9.09 -4.57
C SER A 247 21.39 -8.45 -4.89
N GLY A 248 21.40 -7.33 -5.62
CA GLY A 248 22.59 -6.49 -5.85
C GLY A 248 23.27 -6.64 -7.21
N HIS A 249 22.60 -7.21 -8.20
CA HIS A 249 23.12 -7.45 -9.56
C HIS A 249 22.28 -6.77 -10.66
N PRO A 250 22.09 -5.44 -10.61
CA PRO A 250 21.24 -4.76 -11.57
C PRO A 250 21.81 -4.80 -12.99
N VAL A 251 23.13 -4.85 -13.19
CA VAL A 251 23.74 -4.93 -14.53
C VAL A 251 23.40 -6.26 -15.18
N GLU A 252 23.62 -7.35 -14.44
CA GLU A 252 23.36 -8.70 -14.87
C GLU A 252 21.87 -8.95 -15.15
N ALA A 253 20.97 -8.23 -14.47
CA ALA A 253 19.54 -8.28 -14.75
C ALA A 253 19.17 -7.79 -16.16
N TYR A 254 19.80 -6.71 -16.65
CA TYR A 254 19.58 -6.23 -18.03
C TYR A 254 20.33 -7.08 -19.07
N ASP A 255 21.54 -7.56 -18.76
CA ASP A 255 22.25 -8.53 -19.62
C ASP A 255 21.43 -9.83 -19.78
N TYR A 256 20.73 -10.23 -18.72
CA TYR A 256 19.80 -11.35 -18.75
C TYR A 256 18.57 -11.06 -19.64
N LEU A 257 17.97 -9.87 -19.53
CA LEU A 257 16.84 -9.46 -20.38
C LEU A 257 17.21 -9.53 -21.87
N GLU A 258 18.37 -8.99 -22.25
CA GLU A 258 18.88 -9.04 -23.63
C GLU A 258 18.97 -10.48 -24.15
N LYS A 259 19.45 -11.41 -23.31
CA LYS A 259 19.59 -12.83 -23.67
C LYS A 259 18.26 -13.56 -23.81
N VAL A 260 17.25 -13.17 -23.04
CA VAL A 260 15.91 -13.78 -23.05
C VAL A 260 15.00 -13.15 -24.10
N TRP A 261 15.26 -11.91 -24.51
CA TRP A 261 14.42 -11.19 -25.45
C TRP A 261 14.25 -11.99 -26.77
N PRO A 262 13.03 -12.07 -27.32
CA PRO A 262 12.80 -12.77 -28.58
C PRO A 262 13.65 -12.24 -29.74
N GLU A 263 14.42 -13.14 -30.36
CA GLU A 263 15.39 -12.78 -31.40
C GLU A 263 14.73 -12.05 -32.58
N GLY A 264 15.29 -10.90 -32.97
CA GLY A 264 14.81 -10.08 -34.08
C GLY A 264 13.50 -9.34 -33.84
N LYS A 265 12.90 -9.44 -32.63
CA LYS A 265 11.70 -8.68 -32.27
C LYS A 265 12.07 -7.30 -31.69
N LYS A 266 11.28 -6.27 -32.04
CA LYS A 266 11.42 -4.89 -31.49
C LYS A 266 10.88 -4.80 -30.06
N GLY A 267 10.77 -3.62 -29.47
CA GLY A 267 10.02 -3.41 -28.22
C GLY A 267 10.82 -3.54 -26.91
N GLU A 268 12.04 -4.08 -26.94
CA GLU A 268 12.88 -4.24 -25.73
C GLU A 268 13.11 -2.90 -25.00
N SER A 269 13.44 -1.85 -25.75
CA SER A 269 13.63 -0.51 -25.17
C SER A 269 12.34 0.06 -24.58
N GLN A 270 11.16 -0.29 -25.11
CA GLN A 270 9.88 0.14 -24.55
C GLN A 270 9.61 -0.60 -23.24
N PHE A 271 9.85 -1.90 -23.21
CA PHE A 271 9.75 -2.70 -21.98
C PHE A 271 10.67 -2.13 -20.90
N ILE A 272 11.94 -1.86 -21.21
CA ILE A 272 12.91 -1.28 -20.27
C ILE A 272 12.42 0.09 -19.78
N CYS A 273 11.88 0.93 -20.65
CA CYS A 273 11.33 2.24 -20.27
C CYS A 273 10.16 2.09 -19.28
N ASP A 274 9.19 1.23 -19.60
CA ASP A 274 8.02 0.99 -18.75
C ASP A 274 8.43 0.36 -17.41
N PHE A 275 9.35 -0.62 -17.44
CA PHE A 275 9.87 -1.30 -16.27
C PHE A 275 10.61 -0.34 -15.33
N ASN A 276 11.54 0.45 -15.86
CA ASN A 276 12.33 1.40 -15.07
C ASN A 276 11.45 2.48 -14.46
N LYS A 277 10.40 2.91 -15.16
CA LYS A 277 9.43 3.85 -14.61
C LYS A 277 8.80 3.30 -13.32
N ILE A 278 8.33 2.06 -13.35
CA ILE A 278 7.75 1.43 -12.14
C ILE A 278 8.82 1.21 -11.08
N LEU A 279 10.00 0.73 -11.46
CA LEU A 279 11.10 0.49 -10.55
C LEU A 279 11.51 1.77 -9.80
N ASP A 280 11.63 2.90 -10.49
CA ASP A 280 12.08 4.15 -9.89
C ASP A 280 10.97 4.94 -9.18
N GLU A 281 9.72 4.87 -9.65
CA GLU A 281 8.61 5.69 -9.10
C GLU A 281 7.80 4.96 -8.02
N ASN A 282 7.72 3.62 -8.06
CA ASN A 282 6.78 2.85 -7.23
C ASN A 282 7.47 1.89 -6.23
N THR A 283 8.80 1.79 -6.23
CA THR A 283 9.52 0.87 -5.34
C THR A 283 10.55 1.60 -4.48
N ILE A 284 11.11 0.91 -3.50
CA ILE A 284 12.23 1.40 -2.67
C ILE A 284 13.60 1.34 -3.40
N TRP A 285 13.64 0.88 -4.65
CA TRP A 285 14.88 0.71 -5.42
C TRP A 285 15.78 1.95 -5.46
N PRO A 286 15.29 3.20 -5.63
CA PRO A 286 16.15 4.37 -5.60
C PRO A 286 16.99 4.50 -4.31
N ALA A 287 16.44 4.06 -3.17
CA ALA A 287 17.15 4.06 -1.90
C ALA A 287 18.12 2.87 -1.75
N LEU A 288 17.74 1.70 -2.27
CA LEU A 288 18.57 0.49 -2.25
C LEU A 288 19.80 0.59 -3.17
N LYS A 289 19.62 1.16 -4.36
CA LYS A 289 20.59 1.13 -5.46
C LYS A 289 21.99 1.59 -5.06
N PRO A 290 22.20 2.73 -4.35
CA PRO A 290 23.55 3.16 -3.99
C PRO A 290 24.25 2.16 -3.04
N MET A 291 23.53 1.67 -2.03
CA MET A 291 24.07 0.74 -1.04
C MET A 291 24.40 -0.62 -1.67
N LEU A 292 23.46 -1.21 -2.42
CA LEU A 292 23.68 -2.49 -3.10
C LEU A 292 24.80 -2.42 -4.14
N SER A 293 24.92 -1.31 -4.87
CA SER A 293 26.03 -1.11 -5.82
C SER A 293 27.39 -1.07 -5.12
N TRP A 294 27.48 -0.44 -3.95
CA TRP A 294 28.73 -0.41 -3.17
C TRP A 294 29.06 -1.78 -2.58
N ILE A 295 28.07 -2.48 -2.03
CA ILE A 295 28.22 -3.86 -1.52
C ILE A 295 28.71 -4.78 -2.64
N ALA A 296 28.06 -4.76 -3.81
CA ALA A 296 28.44 -5.58 -4.96
C ALA A 296 29.88 -5.30 -5.41
N LYS A 297 30.30 -4.02 -5.42
CA LYS A 297 31.69 -3.66 -5.73
C LYS A 297 32.68 -4.28 -4.73
N ILE A 298 32.43 -4.13 -3.43
CA ILE A 298 33.31 -4.69 -2.38
C ILE A 298 33.39 -6.21 -2.51
N LYS A 299 32.25 -6.88 -2.67
CA LYS A 299 32.18 -8.35 -2.78
C LYS A 299 32.82 -8.88 -4.06
N LYS A 300 32.78 -8.10 -5.15
CA LYS A 300 33.50 -8.44 -6.39
C LYS A 300 35.02 -8.36 -6.23
N GLU A 301 35.51 -7.38 -5.48
CA GLU A 301 36.95 -7.23 -5.18
C GLU A 301 37.44 -8.27 -4.16
N ASN A 302 36.62 -8.55 -3.14
CA ASN A 302 36.89 -9.57 -2.12
C ASN A 302 35.57 -10.18 -1.60
N PRO A 303 35.21 -11.42 -2.02
CA PRO A 303 33.99 -12.09 -1.58
C PRO A 303 33.87 -12.24 -0.04
N TYR A 304 35.01 -12.33 0.65
CA TYR A 304 35.10 -12.51 2.10
C TYR A 304 35.23 -11.20 2.89
N ALA A 305 35.13 -10.04 2.24
CA ALA A 305 35.16 -8.75 2.93
C ALA A 305 34.02 -8.64 3.95
N SER A 306 34.33 -8.12 5.14
CA SER A 306 33.33 -7.73 6.16
C SER A 306 32.79 -6.37 5.79
N LEU A 307 31.51 -6.31 5.44
CA LEU A 307 30.86 -5.10 4.96
C LEU A 307 30.83 -4.03 6.04
N GLU A 308 30.73 -4.41 7.31
CA GLU A 308 30.67 -3.53 8.47
C GLU A 308 31.98 -2.75 8.68
N LYS A 309 33.10 -3.32 8.22
CA LYS A 309 34.41 -2.66 8.24
C LYS A 309 34.62 -1.72 7.06
N GLU A 310 34.02 -2.04 5.92
CA GLU A 310 34.20 -1.30 4.66
C GLU A 310 33.19 -0.16 4.49
N ILE A 311 31.96 -0.32 5.00
CA ILE A 311 30.88 0.65 4.91
C ILE A 311 30.43 1.04 6.31
N ASN A 312 30.87 2.23 6.74
CA ASN A 312 30.54 2.79 8.05
C ASN A 312 29.54 3.95 7.94
N ARG A 313 28.64 3.91 6.95
CA ARG A 313 27.66 4.96 6.62
C ARG A 313 26.30 4.38 6.30
N GLY A 314 25.25 5.17 6.49
CA GLY A 314 23.87 4.83 6.14
C GLY A 314 23.29 5.77 5.10
N ILE A 315 22.05 5.52 4.72
CA ILE A 315 21.25 6.35 3.82
C ILE A 315 19.93 6.69 4.52
N ILE A 316 19.36 7.85 4.21
CA ILE A 316 17.98 8.17 4.57
C ILE A 316 17.13 8.24 3.30
N TYR A 317 15.95 7.64 3.35
CA TYR A 317 14.91 7.78 2.34
C TYR A 317 13.71 8.47 2.96
N ILE A 318 13.31 9.59 2.39
CA ILE A 318 12.23 10.42 2.92
C ILE A 318 11.17 10.60 1.84
N SER A 319 9.93 10.26 2.19
CA SER A 319 8.76 10.65 1.43
C SER A 319 7.75 11.35 2.34
N ALA A 320 7.00 12.29 1.76
CA ALA A 320 5.98 12.98 2.52
C ALA A 320 4.80 13.43 1.66
N ARG A 321 3.70 13.74 2.35
CA ARG A 321 2.55 14.44 1.77
C ARG A 321 2.36 15.79 2.49
N PRO A 322 2.17 16.89 1.76
CA PRO A 322 2.01 16.99 0.30
C PRO A 322 3.31 16.79 -0.49
N GLU A 323 3.20 16.61 -1.81
CA GLU A 323 4.35 16.63 -2.73
C GLU A 323 5.11 17.96 -2.63
N LYS A 324 6.38 17.97 -3.06
CA LYS A 324 7.27 19.16 -3.02
C LYS A 324 7.55 19.70 -1.60
N THR A 325 7.26 18.90 -0.57
CA THR A 325 7.66 19.22 0.81
C THR A 325 9.18 19.32 0.89
N LYS A 326 9.67 20.45 1.42
CA LYS A 326 11.10 20.72 1.60
C LYS A 326 11.66 19.97 2.79
N ILE A 327 12.90 19.52 2.66
CA ILE A 327 13.59 18.68 3.63
C ILE A 327 14.84 19.39 4.13
N TYR A 328 15.04 19.37 5.44
CA TYR A 328 16.23 19.88 6.10
C TYR A 328 16.76 18.86 7.10
N LEU A 329 18.08 18.70 7.15
CA LEU A 329 18.77 17.84 8.12
C LEU A 329 19.79 18.67 8.88
N ASN A 330 19.63 18.80 10.19
CA ASN A 330 20.41 19.74 11.03
C ASN A 330 20.43 21.16 10.43
N GLU A 331 19.25 21.67 10.03
CA GLU A 331 19.03 22.95 9.34
C GLU A 331 19.60 23.08 7.91
N ALA A 332 20.41 22.12 7.43
CA ALA A 332 20.89 22.12 6.05
C ALA A 332 19.79 21.63 5.10
N TYR A 333 19.48 22.41 4.06
CA TYR A 333 18.51 22.04 3.04
C TYR A 333 19.03 20.86 2.19
N LEU A 334 18.24 19.79 2.09
CA LEU A 334 18.57 18.61 1.31
C LEU A 334 17.88 18.58 -0.06
N GLY A 335 16.65 19.09 -0.14
CA GLY A 335 15.83 18.97 -1.35
C GLY A 335 14.34 18.92 -1.03
N GLU A 336 13.58 18.31 -1.93
CA GLU A 336 12.14 18.08 -1.78
C GLU A 336 11.83 16.58 -1.84
N VAL A 337 10.70 16.15 -1.26
CA VAL A 337 10.26 14.74 -1.32
C VAL A 337 9.77 14.33 -2.72
N PRO A 338 9.90 13.03 -3.10
CA PRO A 338 10.69 12.01 -2.41
C PRO A 338 12.20 12.27 -2.54
N PHE A 339 12.97 11.91 -1.51
CA PHE A 339 14.41 12.19 -1.44
C PHE A 339 15.20 11.00 -0.91
N VAL A 340 16.30 10.69 -1.59
CA VAL A 340 17.33 9.74 -1.15
C VAL A 340 18.60 10.53 -0.88
N SER A 341 19.22 10.36 0.29
CA SER A 341 20.49 11.02 0.58
C SER A 341 21.69 10.33 -0.06
N ASP A 342 22.79 11.07 -0.17
CA ASP A 342 24.13 10.47 -0.23
C ASP A 342 24.44 9.67 1.06
N PHE A 343 25.60 9.02 1.13
CA PHE A 343 26.04 8.29 2.32
C PHE A 343 26.34 9.21 3.52
N ILE A 344 25.57 9.06 4.59
CA ILE A 344 25.63 9.87 5.81
C ILE A 344 26.36 9.09 6.92
N LEU A 345 27.14 9.80 7.73
CA LEU A 345 27.79 9.22 8.91
C LEU A 345 26.73 8.78 9.94
N PRO A 346 26.93 7.67 10.67
CA PRO A 346 26.04 7.26 11.73
C PRO A 346 25.91 8.32 12.82
N GLY A 347 24.72 8.44 13.39
CA GLY A 347 24.45 9.42 14.43
C GLY A 347 22.99 9.85 14.52
N GLU A 348 22.70 10.73 15.46
CA GLU A 348 21.39 11.39 15.57
C GLU A 348 21.37 12.68 14.77
N TYR A 349 20.27 12.91 14.07
CA TYR A 349 20.05 14.10 13.25
C TYR A 349 18.67 14.68 13.53
N MET A 350 18.57 16.01 13.47
CA MET A 350 17.28 16.71 13.49
C MET A 350 16.76 16.83 12.06
N LEU A 351 15.69 16.10 11.74
CA LEU A 351 14.96 16.21 10.50
C LEU A 351 13.88 17.28 10.64
N ARG A 352 13.79 18.20 9.68
CA ARG A 352 12.70 19.16 9.55
C ARG A 352 12.08 19.08 8.16
N LEU A 353 10.76 19.00 8.10
CA LEU A 353 9.97 19.08 6.87
C LEU A 353 9.12 20.35 6.89
N SER A 354 9.04 21.02 5.75
CA SER A 354 8.29 22.27 5.62
C SER A 354 7.58 22.35 4.27
N SER A 355 6.30 22.70 4.29
CA SER A 355 5.49 22.90 3.09
C SER A 355 4.52 24.06 3.31
N PRO A 356 4.30 24.95 2.33
CA PRO A 356 3.34 26.06 2.46
C PRO A 356 1.93 25.59 2.81
N GLY A 357 1.32 26.17 3.84
CA GLY A 357 -0.04 25.83 4.32
C GLY A 357 -0.10 24.60 5.22
N TYR A 358 1.03 24.08 5.67
CA TYR A 358 1.16 22.93 6.56
C TYR A 358 2.04 23.25 7.75
N ASP A 359 1.71 22.69 8.92
CA ASP A 359 2.53 22.83 10.12
C ASP A 359 3.92 22.22 9.85
N ASP A 360 4.99 22.97 10.18
CA ASP A 360 6.37 22.46 10.13
C ASP A 360 6.50 21.22 11.02
N TYR A 361 7.12 20.16 10.50
CA TYR A 361 7.34 18.92 11.23
C TYR A 361 8.82 18.80 11.61
N GLN A 362 9.09 18.41 12.86
CA GLN A 362 10.45 18.13 13.33
C GLN A 362 10.52 16.80 14.07
N GLN A 363 11.54 16.01 13.77
CA GLN A 363 11.79 14.71 14.41
C GLN A 363 13.30 14.46 14.52
N LYS A 364 13.73 13.89 15.65
CA LYS A 364 15.06 13.28 15.74
C LYS A 364 15.06 11.91 15.07
N ILE A 365 16.00 11.69 14.17
CA ILE A 365 16.20 10.42 13.47
C ILE A 365 17.59 9.88 13.75
N LYS A 366 17.76 8.56 13.67
CA LYS A 366 19.05 7.88 13.85
C LYS A 366 19.47 7.26 12.52
N VAL A 367 20.69 7.54 12.09
CA VAL A 367 21.32 6.88 10.94
C VAL A 367 22.25 5.79 11.47
N ALA A 368 22.09 4.58 10.96
CA ALA A 368 22.96 3.43 11.26
C ALA A 368 23.83 3.09 10.04
N PRO A 369 25.06 2.59 10.24
CA PRO A 369 25.89 2.13 9.12
C PRO A 369 25.24 0.94 8.42
N LEU A 370 25.47 0.77 7.11
CA LEU A 370 24.92 -0.30 6.27
C LEU A 370 23.39 -0.35 6.12
N HIS A 371 22.68 0.61 6.70
CA HIS A 371 21.24 0.61 6.74
C HIS A 371 20.64 1.80 6.00
N ILE A 372 19.39 1.63 5.59
CA ILE A 372 18.54 2.68 5.04
C ILE A 372 17.46 2.98 6.06
N GLN A 373 17.40 4.23 6.54
CA GLN A 373 16.31 4.71 7.37
C GLN A 373 15.22 5.30 6.49
N GLU A 374 14.10 4.60 6.42
CA GLU A 374 12.92 5.05 5.70
C GLU A 374 12.02 5.90 6.59
N ILE A 375 11.50 7.00 6.03
CA ILE A 375 10.73 8.00 6.77
C ILE A 375 9.56 8.44 5.90
N TYR A 376 8.35 8.16 6.37
CA TYR A 376 7.09 8.48 5.71
C TYR A 376 6.29 9.46 6.58
N ILE A 377 6.12 10.70 6.12
CA ILE A 377 5.44 11.75 6.91
C ILE A 377 4.23 12.30 6.14
N SER A 378 3.05 12.33 6.78
CA SER A 378 1.94 13.16 6.31
C SER A 378 1.90 14.43 7.15
N LEU A 379 2.26 15.57 6.55
CA LEU A 379 2.17 16.85 7.23
C LEU A 379 0.71 17.18 7.53
N LYS A 380 0.49 17.80 8.69
CA LYS A 380 -0.82 18.29 9.08
C LYS A 380 -1.02 19.67 8.43
N PRO A 381 -2.13 19.90 7.70
CA PRO A 381 -2.46 21.24 7.22
C PRO A 381 -2.57 22.22 8.39
N GLU A 382 -2.08 23.44 8.21
CA GLU A 382 -2.30 24.52 9.19
C GLU A 382 -3.81 24.78 9.30
N ASP A 383 -4.27 25.10 10.52
CA ASP A 383 -5.65 25.56 10.70
C ASP A 383 -5.85 26.86 9.89
N GLY A 384 -6.67 26.78 8.84
CA GLY A 384 -7.00 27.95 8.05
C GLY A 384 -7.83 28.96 8.84
N ASN A 385 -7.76 30.23 8.45
CA ASN A 385 -8.61 31.30 8.99
C ASN A 385 -9.62 31.85 7.96
N SER A 386 -9.70 31.23 6.78
CA SER A 386 -10.55 31.70 5.67
C SER A 386 -11.83 30.87 5.54
N THR A 387 -12.95 31.54 5.30
CA THR A 387 -14.25 30.93 5.01
C THR A 387 -14.59 31.06 3.53
N ILE A 388 -14.82 29.94 2.84
CA ILE A 388 -15.17 29.92 1.42
C ILE A 388 -16.65 29.55 1.26
N PHE A 389 -17.44 30.45 0.68
CA PHE A 389 -18.83 30.19 0.33
C PHE A 389 -18.91 29.60 -1.08
N VAL A 390 -19.44 28.38 -1.19
CA VAL A 390 -19.55 27.65 -2.45
C VAL A 390 -21.02 27.56 -2.85
N SER A 391 -21.37 28.03 -4.03
CA SER A 391 -22.73 28.03 -4.57
C SER A 391 -22.75 27.61 -6.03
N SER A 392 -23.86 27.01 -6.47
CA SER A 392 -24.09 26.71 -7.88
C SER A 392 -25.47 27.16 -8.34
N ASN A 393 -25.63 27.23 -9.66
CA ASN A 393 -26.89 27.47 -10.33
C ASN A 393 -27.11 26.39 -11.42
N PRO A 394 -28.14 25.53 -11.30
CA PRO A 394 -29.09 25.43 -10.19
C PRO A 394 -28.40 25.02 -8.86
N ARG A 395 -29.09 25.29 -7.75
CA ARG A 395 -28.68 24.89 -6.40
C ARG A 395 -28.75 23.38 -6.20
N GLU A 396 -28.27 22.88 -5.08
CA GLU A 396 -28.25 21.45 -4.71
C GLU A 396 -27.44 20.62 -5.71
N ALA A 397 -26.28 21.13 -6.11
CA ALA A 397 -25.27 20.32 -6.77
C ALA A 397 -24.39 19.68 -5.70
N GLU A 398 -24.08 18.40 -5.87
CA GLU A 398 -23.07 17.70 -5.08
C GLU A 398 -21.71 18.33 -5.33
N VAL A 399 -20.98 18.58 -4.25
CA VAL A 399 -19.66 19.21 -4.29
C VAL A 399 -18.62 18.26 -3.74
N PHE A 400 -17.53 18.13 -4.49
CA PHE A 400 -16.35 17.36 -4.10
C PHE A 400 -15.15 18.31 -4.01
N LEU A 401 -14.45 18.32 -2.88
CA LEU A 401 -13.20 19.04 -2.67
C LEU A 401 -12.04 18.03 -2.75
N ASN A 402 -11.14 18.18 -3.72
CA ASN A 402 -10.04 17.24 -3.96
C ASN A 402 -10.54 15.78 -3.95
N ASP A 403 -11.63 15.54 -4.69
CA ASP A 403 -12.32 14.23 -4.85
C ASP A 403 -13.05 13.69 -3.61
N THR A 404 -13.05 14.42 -2.50
CA THR A 404 -13.85 14.08 -1.31
C THR A 404 -15.19 14.79 -1.34
N TYR A 405 -16.30 14.05 -1.22
CA TYR A 405 -17.64 14.65 -1.10
C TYR A 405 -17.76 15.50 0.18
N ILE A 406 -18.15 16.76 0.02
CA ILE A 406 -18.23 17.74 1.13
C ILE A 406 -19.65 18.27 1.37
N GLY A 407 -20.62 17.92 0.52
CA GLY A 407 -22.03 18.31 0.69
C GLY A 407 -22.67 18.86 -0.59
N LEU A 408 -23.82 19.52 -0.42
CA LEU A 408 -24.60 20.12 -1.50
C LEU A 408 -24.48 21.65 -1.50
N THR A 409 -24.53 22.30 -2.67
CA THR A 409 -24.59 23.76 -2.75
C THR A 409 -25.94 24.33 -2.31
N PRO A 410 -25.98 25.51 -1.65
CA PRO A 410 -24.83 26.28 -1.17
C PRO A 410 -24.25 25.74 0.15
N LEU A 411 -22.93 25.77 0.32
CA LEU A 411 -22.25 25.35 1.55
C LEU A 411 -21.09 26.31 1.93
N LYS A 412 -20.66 26.25 3.20
CA LYS A 412 -19.53 27.04 3.73
C LYS A 412 -18.39 26.12 4.14
N LEU A 413 -17.22 26.33 3.55
CA LEU A 413 -15.96 25.72 3.99
C LEU A 413 -15.33 26.66 5.01
N LYS A 414 -15.35 26.28 6.28
CA LYS A 414 -14.77 27.09 7.37
C LYS A 414 -13.34 26.65 7.64
N LYS A 415 -12.50 27.59 8.07
CA LYS A 415 -11.10 27.33 8.44
C LYS A 415 -10.33 26.59 7.34
N THR A 416 -10.57 26.98 6.09
CA THR A 416 -9.94 26.31 4.94
C THR A 416 -8.45 26.63 4.95
N PRO A 417 -7.54 25.65 5.01
CA PRO A 417 -6.10 25.89 4.98
C PRO A 417 -5.66 26.67 3.73
N LEU A 418 -4.46 27.23 3.78
CA LEU A 418 -3.86 27.88 2.62
C LEU A 418 -3.52 26.83 1.56
N GLY A 419 -3.72 27.17 0.29
CA GLY A 419 -3.31 26.31 -0.80
C GLY A 419 -4.26 26.29 -1.99
N GLU A 420 -3.94 25.44 -2.96
CA GLU A 420 -4.75 25.22 -4.14
C GLU A 420 -5.71 24.06 -3.94
N TYR A 421 -6.95 24.26 -4.38
CA TYR A 421 -8.04 23.32 -4.22
C TYR A 421 -8.79 23.15 -5.53
N ARG A 422 -9.24 21.92 -5.78
CA ARG A 422 -10.13 21.59 -6.90
C ARG A 422 -11.52 21.24 -6.38
N LEU A 423 -12.51 21.98 -6.86
CA LEU A 423 -13.92 21.65 -6.70
C LEU A 423 -14.43 20.92 -7.94
N ALA A 424 -15.22 19.88 -7.73
CA ALA A 424 -16.07 19.28 -8.75
C ALA A 424 -17.53 19.38 -8.31
N PHE A 425 -18.39 19.75 -9.25
CA PHE A 425 -19.83 19.92 -9.05
C PHE A 425 -20.58 18.93 -9.91
N MET A 426 -21.42 18.11 -9.28
CA MET A 426 -22.24 17.11 -9.96
C MET A 426 -23.71 17.36 -9.67
N LYS A 427 -24.53 17.36 -10.71
CA LYS A 427 -25.99 17.44 -10.59
C LYS A 427 -26.65 16.67 -11.72
N ASP A 428 -27.71 15.94 -11.41
CA ASP A 428 -28.46 15.19 -12.41
C ASP A 428 -29.01 16.11 -13.51
N GLY A 429 -28.90 15.67 -14.76
CA GLY A 429 -29.25 16.48 -15.94
C GLY A 429 -28.24 17.57 -16.32
N TYR A 430 -27.10 17.70 -15.64
CA TYR A 430 -26.04 18.68 -15.93
C TYR A 430 -24.70 18.00 -16.26
N TYR A 431 -23.83 18.71 -16.97
CA TYR A 431 -22.44 18.30 -17.17
C TYR A 431 -21.62 18.50 -15.88
N LEU A 432 -20.60 17.66 -15.67
CA LEU A 432 -19.63 17.80 -14.59
C LEU A 432 -18.88 19.12 -14.75
N ALA A 433 -18.96 20.00 -13.75
CA ALA A 433 -18.17 21.23 -13.73
C ALA A 433 -17.00 21.08 -12.75
N LYS A 434 -15.81 21.55 -13.15
CA LYS A 434 -14.61 21.58 -12.31
C LYS A 434 -14.09 23.00 -12.19
N LYS A 435 -13.65 23.40 -11.00
CA LYS A 435 -13.07 24.74 -10.76
C LYS A 435 -11.92 24.63 -9.78
N ASN A 436 -10.78 25.21 -10.15
CA ASN A 436 -9.64 25.36 -9.25
C ASN A 436 -9.72 26.72 -8.56
N PHE A 437 -9.30 26.80 -7.31
CA PHE A 437 -9.18 28.05 -6.57
C PHE A 437 -8.02 27.98 -5.58
N THR A 438 -7.49 29.14 -5.20
CA THR A 438 -6.42 29.26 -4.21
C THR A 438 -6.99 29.95 -2.97
N VAL A 439 -6.75 29.39 -1.79
CA VAL A 439 -7.05 30.03 -0.51
C VAL A 439 -5.83 30.79 -0.04
N ASN A 440 -5.98 32.10 0.10
CA ASN A 440 -4.98 32.99 0.67
C ASN A 440 -5.32 33.31 2.14
N SER A 441 -4.32 33.80 2.87
CA SER A 441 -4.42 34.07 4.31
C SER A 441 -5.41 35.18 4.63
N GLY A 442 -6.41 34.87 5.46
CA GLY A 442 -7.36 35.83 6.03
C GLY A 442 -8.41 36.37 5.06
N GLU A 443 -8.49 35.83 3.84
CA GLU A 443 -9.45 36.25 2.82
C GLU A 443 -10.63 35.27 2.77
N ASP A 444 -11.79 35.71 3.24
CA ASP A 444 -13.05 35.03 2.95
C ASP A 444 -13.35 35.12 1.44
N GLY A 445 -13.78 33.99 0.86
CA GLY A 445 -13.94 33.85 -0.58
C GLY A 445 -15.33 33.37 -0.98
N GLN A 446 -15.69 33.59 -2.25
CA GLN A 446 -16.91 33.05 -2.83
C GLN A 446 -16.65 32.39 -4.18
N ILE A 447 -17.17 31.18 -4.34
CA ILE A 447 -17.13 30.44 -5.60
C ILE A 447 -18.57 30.21 -6.05
N ILE A 448 -18.92 30.82 -7.18
CA ILE A 448 -20.19 30.59 -7.87
C ILE A 448 -19.90 29.89 -9.19
N VAL A 449 -20.71 28.84 -9.48
CA VAL A 449 -20.63 28.07 -10.73
C VAL A 449 -22.02 27.93 -11.35
N ASP A 450 -22.18 28.37 -12.59
CA ASP A 450 -23.36 28.07 -13.41
C ASP A 450 -23.15 26.72 -14.12
N LEU A 451 -24.02 25.75 -13.84
CA LEU A 451 -23.95 24.42 -14.45
C LEU A 451 -24.63 24.41 -15.81
N GLN A 452 -23.98 23.78 -16.78
CA GLN A 452 -24.53 23.61 -18.11
C GLN A 452 -25.43 22.37 -18.17
N ALA A 453 -26.70 22.57 -18.51
CA ALA A 453 -27.64 21.48 -18.69
C ALA A 453 -27.21 20.59 -19.86
N LYS A 454 -27.29 19.27 -19.67
CA LYS A 454 -27.22 18.32 -20.77
C LYS A 454 -28.44 18.55 -21.67
N PRO A 455 -28.29 18.52 -23.00
CA PRO A 455 -29.43 18.59 -23.88
C PRO A 455 -30.40 17.47 -23.50
N ARG A 456 -31.67 17.84 -23.26
CA ARG A 456 -32.77 16.87 -23.26
C ARG A 456 -32.91 16.38 -24.69
N GLY A 457 -32.08 15.42 -25.07
CA GLY A 457 -32.43 14.56 -26.17
C GLY A 457 -33.80 13.98 -25.83
N LYS A 458 -34.78 14.15 -26.73
CA LYS A 458 -35.81 13.11 -26.83
C LYS A 458 -35.03 11.84 -27.13
N TYR A 459 -34.68 11.09 -26.10
CA TYR A 459 -34.59 9.66 -26.25
C TYR A 459 -36.01 9.27 -26.67
N LEU A 460 -36.25 9.25 -27.98
CA LEU A 460 -37.05 8.18 -28.53
C LEU A 460 -36.34 6.94 -27.99
N LEU A 461 -36.90 6.38 -26.91
CA LEU A 461 -36.92 4.94 -26.79
C LEU A 461 -37.48 4.49 -28.15
N LYS A 462 -36.61 4.23 -29.13
CA LYS A 462 -36.77 2.99 -29.84
C LYS A 462 -36.74 1.99 -28.71
N GLU A 463 -37.94 1.60 -28.27
CA GLU A 463 -38.12 0.27 -27.74
C GLU A 463 -37.33 -0.61 -28.69
N TYR A 464 -36.14 -1.03 -28.26
CA TYR A 464 -35.64 -2.30 -28.71
C TYR A 464 -36.53 -3.26 -27.95
N PRO A 465 -37.55 -3.86 -28.60
CA PRO A 465 -38.18 -5.00 -27.98
C PRO A 465 -37.08 -6.05 -27.96
N PHE A 466 -36.41 -6.21 -26.82
CA PHE A 466 -35.79 -7.50 -26.58
C PHE A 466 -36.93 -8.49 -26.72
N SER A 467 -36.86 -9.32 -27.76
CA SER A 467 -37.85 -10.38 -27.93
C SER A 467 -37.83 -11.25 -26.67
N GLU A 468 -38.93 -11.93 -26.33
CA GLU A 468 -38.96 -12.83 -25.16
C GLU A 468 -37.76 -13.80 -25.15
N LYS A 469 -37.21 -14.13 -26.33
CA LYS A 469 -36.01 -14.96 -26.50
C LYS A 469 -34.71 -14.29 -26.01
N GLU A 470 -34.54 -12.99 -26.20
CA GLU A 470 -33.34 -12.26 -25.77
C GLU A 470 -33.35 -11.95 -24.27
N LEU A 471 -34.53 -11.72 -23.70
CA LEU A 471 -34.70 -11.63 -22.24
C LEU A 471 -34.46 -12.99 -21.55
N VAL A 472 -34.90 -14.09 -22.18
CA VAL A 472 -34.56 -15.44 -21.71
C VAL A 472 -33.06 -15.68 -21.82
N LEU A 473 -32.39 -15.21 -22.88
CA LEU A 473 -30.94 -15.33 -23.03
C LEU A 473 -30.18 -14.54 -21.96
N LEU A 474 -30.61 -13.31 -21.65
CA LEU A 474 -30.01 -12.49 -20.59
C LEU A 474 -30.21 -13.13 -19.21
N CYS A 475 -31.40 -13.67 -18.94
CA CYS A 475 -31.68 -14.42 -17.71
C CYS A 475 -30.86 -15.71 -17.62
N LEU A 476 -30.64 -16.42 -18.73
CA LEU A 476 -29.78 -17.61 -18.77
C LEU A 476 -28.30 -17.26 -18.57
N VAL A 477 -27.83 -16.12 -19.09
CA VAL A 477 -26.46 -15.63 -18.86
C VAL A 477 -26.27 -15.25 -17.40
N ILE A 478 -27.22 -14.51 -16.81
CA ILE A 478 -27.18 -14.15 -15.38
C ILE A 478 -27.27 -15.40 -14.50
N PHE A 479 -28.15 -16.35 -14.84
CA PHE A 479 -28.25 -17.62 -14.11
C PHE A 479 -26.99 -18.47 -14.26
N SER A 480 -26.34 -18.47 -15.43
CA SER A 480 -25.06 -19.17 -15.64
C SER A 480 -23.92 -18.52 -14.85
N ILE A 481 -23.89 -17.19 -14.76
CA ILE A 481 -22.94 -16.45 -13.92
C ILE A 481 -23.19 -16.78 -12.44
N VAL A 482 -24.44 -16.84 -11.99
CA VAL A 482 -24.78 -17.21 -10.61
C VAL A 482 -24.43 -18.68 -10.31
N VAL A 483 -24.65 -19.60 -11.25
CA VAL A 483 -24.30 -21.03 -11.11
C VAL A 483 -22.79 -21.25 -11.15
N LEU A 484 -22.04 -20.48 -11.96
CA LEU A 484 -20.58 -20.47 -11.97
C LEU A 484 -20.03 -19.93 -10.65
N LEU A 485 -20.59 -18.83 -10.14
CA LEU A 485 -20.22 -18.24 -8.84
C LEU A 485 -20.66 -19.11 -7.64
N SER A 486 -21.58 -20.05 -7.82
CA SER A 486 -22.01 -20.99 -6.78
C SER A 486 -21.30 -22.34 -6.84
N LYS A 487 -20.48 -22.61 -7.87
CA LYS A 487 -19.76 -23.89 -8.03
C LYS A 487 -18.34 -23.89 -7.44
N ASP A 488 -17.83 -22.73 -7.03
CA ASP A 488 -16.58 -22.60 -6.25
C ASP A 488 -16.87 -22.47 -4.74
N LYS A 489 -17.83 -23.24 -4.23
CA LYS A 489 -18.03 -23.47 -2.79
C LYS A 489 -17.87 -24.94 -2.46
#